data_AF-A0A1M3KSX6-F1
#
_entry.id   AF-A0A1M3KSX6-F1
#
_cell.length_a   1.000
_cell.length_b   1.000
_cell.length_c   1.000
_cell.angle_alpha   90.00
_cell.angle_beta   90.00
_cell.angle_gamma   90.00
#
_symmetry.space_group_name_H-M   'P 1'
#
loop_
_entity.id
_entity.type
_entity.pdbx_description
1 polymer ?
#
loop_
_entity_poly.entity_id
_entity_poly.type
_entity_poly.pdbx_seq_one_letter_code
_entity_poly.pdbx_strand_id
1 'polypeptide(L)' 'MTLTDVLSTAWNNPFRTKGDFARMNADLVAMAASDGFITTRIATGLYGKSWQITPRGLQHLHRLRGEASA' A
#
# COMPACT_ATOMS: atom_id res chain seq x y z
N MET A 1 14.31 3.31 0.62
CA MET A 1 13.01 2.69 0.36
C MET A 1 12.33 3.43 -0.76
N THR A 2 11.56 2.74 -1.59
CA THR A 2 10.84 3.27 -2.76
C THR A 2 9.35 3.05 -2.62
N LEU A 3 8.54 3.68 -3.50
CA LEU A 3 7.10 3.38 -3.57
C LEU A 3 6.87 1.88 -3.84
N THR A 4 7.66 1.28 -4.73
CA THR A 4 7.61 -0.17 -5.02
C THR A 4 7.78 -1.00 -3.75
N ASP A 5 8.69 -0.64 -2.84
CA ASP A 5 8.92 -1.34 -1.58
C ASP A 5 7.71 -1.24 -0.63
N VAL A 6 7.07 -0.07 -0.55
CA VAL A 6 5.86 0.15 0.27
C VAL A 6 4.70 -0.68 -0.28
N LEU A 7 4.47 -0.65 -1.59
CA LEU A 7 3.40 -1.43 -2.21
C LEU A 7 3.66 -2.94 -2.11
N SER A 8 4.89 -3.38 -2.32
CA SER A 8 5.29 -4.78 -2.14
C SER A 8 5.09 -5.24 -0.71
N THR A 9 5.43 -4.40 0.28
CA THR A 9 5.18 -4.71 1.69
C THR A 9 3.68 -4.80 1.97
N ALA A 10 2.88 -3.84 1.52
CA ALA A 10 1.43 -3.85 1.71
C ALA A 10 0.74 -5.07 1.07
N TRP A 11 1.30 -5.61 -0.02
CA TRP A 11 0.79 -6.82 -0.67
C TRP A 11 1.16 -8.10 0.08
N ASN A 12 2.45 -8.26 0.42
CA ASN A 12 2.95 -9.50 1.02
C ASN A 12 2.69 -9.59 2.52
N ASN A 13 2.75 -8.46 3.23
CA ASN A 13 2.58 -8.38 4.67
C ASN A 13 2.01 -7.01 5.10
N PRO A 14 0.69 -6.82 5.04
CA PRO A 14 0.02 -5.59 5.47
C PRO A 14 0.49 -5.09 6.84
N PHE A 15 0.87 -3.83 6.93
CA PHE A 15 1.53 -3.26 8.11
C PHE A 15 0.64 -2.26 8.85
N ARG A 16 0.86 -2.10 10.16
CA ARG A 16 0.05 -1.22 11.00
C ARG A 16 0.25 0.26 10.63
N THR A 17 -0.83 1.05 10.67
CA THR A 17 -0.83 2.50 10.34
C THR A 17 0.11 3.31 11.22
N LYS A 18 0.34 2.84 12.45
CA LYS A 18 1.25 3.45 13.44
C LYS A 18 2.42 2.53 13.78
N GLY A 19 2.75 1.56 12.92
CA GLY A 19 3.93 0.70 13.11
C GLY A 19 5.22 1.40 12.66
N ASP A 20 6.37 0.85 13.02
CA ASP A 20 7.66 1.47 12.72
C ASP A 20 7.90 1.62 11.21
N PHE A 21 7.51 0.62 10.42
CA PHE A 21 7.55 0.70 8.96
C PHE A 21 6.79 1.93 8.43
N ALA A 22 5.58 2.18 8.95
CA ALA A 22 4.76 3.31 8.53
C ALA A 22 5.37 4.65 8.95
N ARG A 23 5.99 4.72 10.13
CA ARG A 23 6.65 5.94 10.64
C ARG A 23 7.93 6.27 9.86
N MET A 24 8.76 5.27 9.57
CA MET A 24 10.01 5.45 8.84
C MET A 24 9.79 5.82 7.36
N ASN A 25 8.63 5.48 6.79
CA ASN A 25 8.30 5.71 5.38
C ASN A 25 7.05 6.58 5.19
N ALA A 26 6.80 7.51 6.13
CA ALA A 26 5.55 8.25 6.22
C ALA A 26 5.15 8.95 4.91
N ASP A 27 6.10 9.59 4.21
CA ASP A 27 5.83 10.31 2.97
C ASP A 27 5.39 9.37 1.83
N LEU A 28 6.04 8.21 1.70
CA LEU A 28 5.68 7.20 0.70
C LEU A 28 4.34 6.55 1.01
N VAL A 29 4.04 6.30 2.29
CA VAL A 29 2.75 5.79 2.74
C VAL A 29 1.65 6.81 2.46
N ALA A 30 1.90 8.10 2.72
CA ALA A 30 0.96 9.18 2.44
C ALA A 30 0.68 9.32 0.94
N MET A 31 1.71 9.27 0.09
CA MET A 31 1.56 9.24 -1.37
C MET A 31 0.71 8.03 -1.80
N ALA A 32 1.09 6.82 -1.39
CA ALA A 32 0.39 5.60 -1.77
C ALA A 32 -1.09 5.59 -1.33
N ALA A 33 -1.39 6.13 -0.15
CA ALA A 33 -2.76 6.28 0.33
C ALA A 33 -3.54 7.31 -0.48
N SER A 34 -2.92 8.45 -0.78
CA SER A 34 -3.54 9.55 -1.55
C SER A 34 -3.87 9.14 -2.98
N ASP A 35 -3.00 8.35 -3.61
CA ASP A 35 -3.22 7.80 -4.95
C ASP A 35 -4.19 6.61 -4.98
N GLY A 36 -4.64 6.15 -3.81
CA GLY A 36 -5.55 5.03 -3.66
C GLY A 36 -4.91 3.66 -3.91
N PHE A 37 -3.58 3.54 -3.80
CA PHE A 37 -2.86 2.28 -3.94
C PHE A 37 -2.92 1.42 -2.68
N ILE A 38 -3.02 2.04 -1.51
CA ILE A 38 -3.24 1.35 -0.24
C ILE A 38 -4.46 1.94 0.49
N THR A 39 -5.07 1.17 1.36
CA THR A 39 -6.24 1.59 2.14
C THR A 39 -6.28 0.91 3.51
N THR A 40 -6.95 1.54 4.46
CA THR A 40 -7.36 0.91 5.72
C THR A 40 -8.82 0.49 5.69
N ARG A 41 -9.58 0.81 4.64
CA ARG A 41 -11.00 0.49 4.52
C ARG A 41 -11.18 -1.02 4.31
N ILE A 42 -11.92 -1.66 5.22
CA ILE A 42 -12.25 -3.09 5.16
C ILE A 42 -13.65 -3.28 4.56
N ALA A 43 -14.58 -2.39 4.90
CA ALA A 43 -15.94 -2.35 4.35
C ALA A 43 -16.44 -0.90 4.31
N THR A 44 -17.65 -0.67 3.80
CA THR A 44 -18.26 0.67 3.81
C THR A 44 -18.44 1.19 5.24
N GLY A 45 -17.80 2.32 5.54
CA GLY A 45 -17.79 2.91 6.88
C GLY A 45 -16.89 2.20 7.90
N LEU A 46 -16.22 1.10 7.53
CA LEU A 46 -15.38 0.31 8.44
C LEU A 46 -13.90 0.39 8.05
N TYR A 47 -13.08 0.85 8.99
CA TYR A 47 -11.65 1.03 8.81
C TYR A 47 -10.84 0.24 9.83
N GLY A 48 -9.83 -0.47 9.35
CA GLY A 48 -8.87 -1.20 10.15
C GLY A 48 -7.68 -0.36 10.61
N LYS A 49 -6.72 -1.02 11.25
CA LYS A 49 -5.47 -0.41 11.74
C LYS A 49 -4.24 -0.80 10.92
N SER A 50 -4.43 -1.44 9.77
CA SER A 50 -3.36 -1.86 8.87
C SER A 50 -3.60 -1.32 7.46
N TRP A 51 -2.52 -0.92 6.80
CA TRP A 51 -2.49 -0.58 5.39
C TRP A 51 -2.53 -1.87 4.56
N GLN A 52 -3.59 -2.00 3.77
CA GLN A 52 -3.81 -3.08 2.81
C GLN A 52 -3.58 -2.54 1.40
N ILE A 53 -3.03 -3.34 0.49
CA ILE A 53 -2.98 -2.95 -0.92
C ILE A 53 -4.39 -2.99 -1.54
N THR A 54 -4.69 -2.04 -2.41
CA THR A 54 -5.93 -2.04 -3.22
C THR A 54 -5.71 -2.78 -4.54
N PRO A 55 -6.78 -3.16 -5.27
CA PRO A 55 -6.63 -3.70 -6.63
C PRO A 55 -5.86 -2.75 -7.57
N ARG A 56 -6.09 -1.44 -7.46
CA ARG A 56 -5.34 -0.42 -8.21
C ARG A 56 -3.87 -0.40 -7.82
N GLY A 57 -3.57 -0.49 -6.52
CA GLY A 57 -2.20 -0.55 -6.03
C GLY A 57 -1.44 -1.80 -6.51
N LEU A 58 -2.11 -2.95 -6.52
CA LEU A 58 -1.52 -4.20 -7.01
C LEU A 58 -1.20 -4.13 -8.52
N GLN A 59 -2.13 -3.61 -9.32
CA GLN A 59 -1.87 -3.38 -10.74
C GLN A 59 -0.71 -2.38 -10.97
N HIS A 60 -0.63 -1.34 -10.14
CA HIS A 60 0.47 -0.38 -10.21
C HIS A 60 1.80 -1.02 -9.82
N LEU A 61 1.83 -1.84 -8.77
CA LEU A 61 3.01 -2.60 -8.35
C LEU A 61 3.54 -3.50 -9.47
N HIS A 62 2.67 -4.27 -10.15
CA HIS A 62 3.08 -5.11 -11.27
C HIS A 62 3.70 -4.29 -12.41
N ARG A 63 3.10 -3.15 -12.75
CA ARG A 63 3.67 -2.22 -13.74
C ARG A 63 5.06 -1.72 -13.34
N LEU A 64 5.25 -1.31 -12.08
CA LEU A 64 6.55 -0.86 -11.57
C LEU A 64 7.61 -1.96 -11.57
N ARG A 65 7.19 -3.23 -11.48
CA ARG A 65 8.06 -4.41 -11.55
C ARG A 65 8.32 -4.90 -12.98
N GLY A 66 7.72 -4.29 -13.99
CA GLY A 66 7.81 -4.76 -15.38
C GLY A 66 7.03 -6.06 -15.64
N GLU A 67 6.11 -6.41 -14.76
CA GLU A 67 5.22 -7.57 -14.89
C GLU A 67 4.02 -7.14 -15.73
N ALA A 68 4.04 -7.46 -17.03
CA ALA A 68 2.94 -7.16 -17.93
C ALA A 68 1.66 -7.88 -17.46
N SER A 69 0.53 -7.17 -17.46
CA SER A 69 -0.78 -7.82 -17.45
C SER A 69 -0.94 -8.54 -18.78
N ALA A 70 -0.73 -9.85 -18.78
CA ALA A 70 -1.06 -10.73 -19.91
C ALA A 70 -2.57 -10.68 -20.21
#